data_AF-A0A956NTI9-F1
#
_entry.id   AF-A0A956NTI9-F1
#
_cell.length_a   1.000
_cell.length_b   1.000
_cell.length_c   1.000
_cell.angle_alpha   90.00
_cell.angle_beta   90.00
_cell.angle_gamma   90.00
#
_symmetry.space_group_name_H-M   'P 1'
#
loop_
_entity.id
_entity.type
_entity.pdbx_description
1 polymer ?
#
loop_
_entity_poly.entity_id
_entity_poly.type
_entity_poly.pdbx_seq_one_letter_code
_entity_poly.pdbx_strand_id
1 'polypeptide(L)'
;MILLIDNYDSFTFNLYQHLSELGAEVAVHRNDKISLDDIERMLPTLERIVISPGPCTPAEAGISMDVIREFAGQVPMLGVCLGHQSIGAAFGGNVIRADELMHGKTSMIYHHDTGVFAGLPNPFIATRYHSLIVERSSLPADLEITAETADGIIMGLRHRQFPIEG
;
A
#
# COMPACT_ATOMS: atom_id res chain seq x y z
N MET A 1 2.26 17.31 6.73
CA MET A 1 3.27 16.25 6.88
C MET A 1 2.71 14.89 6.43
N ILE A 2 3.56 14.02 5.86
CA ILE A 2 3.26 12.62 5.54
C ILE A 2 3.85 11.71 6.62
N LEU A 3 3.07 10.77 7.15
CA LEU A 3 3.58 9.70 8.00
C LEU A 3 3.91 8.47 7.13
N LEU A 4 5.17 8.06 7.13
CA LEU A 4 5.63 6.82 6.49
C LEU A 4 5.81 5.73 7.56
N ILE A 5 4.91 4.74 7.58
CA ILE A 5 5.04 3.55 8.43
C ILE A 5 6.02 2.59 7.79
N ASP A 6 7.18 2.43 8.42
CA ASP A 6 8.26 1.51 8.03
C ASP A 6 7.99 0.11 8.58
N ASN A 7 7.76 -0.84 7.68
CA ASN A 7 7.68 -2.26 7.98
C ASN A 7 9.05 -2.96 7.91
N TYR A 8 10.12 -2.26 8.28
CA TYR A 8 11.51 -2.77 8.29
C TYR A 8 12.01 -3.16 6.89
N ASP A 9 11.68 -2.34 5.89
CA ASP A 9 12.06 -2.61 4.51
C ASP A 9 13.27 -1.81 4.04
N SER A 10 14.05 -2.40 3.15
CA SER A 10 15.23 -1.76 2.57
C SER A 10 14.87 -0.62 1.61
N PHE A 11 13.65 -0.57 1.07
CA PHE A 11 13.20 0.47 0.14
C PHE A 11 12.43 1.62 0.82
N THR A 12 12.18 1.55 2.14
CA THR A 12 11.51 2.64 2.89
C THR A 12 12.18 3.99 2.64
N PHE A 13 13.51 4.05 2.67
CA PHE A 13 14.23 5.31 2.47
C PHE A 13 14.24 5.80 1.01
N ASN A 14 14.01 4.94 0.04
CA ASN A 14 13.78 5.37 -1.35
C ASN A 14 12.43 6.09 -1.46
N LEU A 15 11.39 5.60 -0.78
CA LEU A 15 10.09 6.29 -0.71
C LEU A 15 10.21 7.62 0.03
N TYR A 16 10.88 7.63 1.19
CA TYR A 16 11.16 8.86 1.94
C TYR A 16 11.85 9.90 1.05
N GLN A 17 12.91 9.50 0.34
CA GLN A 17 13.68 10.39 -0.51
C GLN A 17 12.82 11.00 -1.62
N HIS A 18 12.08 10.18 -2.38
CA HIS A 18 11.23 10.69 -3.45
C HIS A 18 10.12 11.62 -2.96
N LEU A 19 9.48 11.30 -1.83
CA LEU A 19 8.48 12.18 -1.22
C LEU A 19 9.10 13.52 -0.78
N SER A 20 10.29 13.48 -0.19
CA SER A 20 11.02 14.67 0.26
C SER A 20 11.48 15.54 -0.90
N GLU A 21 11.93 14.93 -2.01
CA GLU A 21 12.31 15.63 -3.25
C GLU A 21 11.11 16.35 -3.90
N LEU A 22 9.89 15.84 -3.71
CA LEU A 22 8.65 16.49 -4.13
C LEU A 22 8.20 17.59 -3.15
N GLY A 23 8.97 17.87 -2.09
CA GLY A 23 8.72 18.93 -1.11
C GLY A 23 7.84 18.50 0.07
N ALA A 24 7.53 17.21 0.23
CA ALA A 24 6.78 16.74 1.38
C ALA A 24 7.67 16.69 2.63
N GLU A 25 7.11 17.14 3.76
CA GLU A 25 7.67 16.83 5.08
C GLU A 25 7.26 15.40 5.46
N VAL A 26 8.23 14.51 5.69
CA VAL A 26 7.97 13.09 5.94
C VAL A 26 8.49 12.67 7.32
N ALA A 27 7.60 12.17 8.17
CA ALA A 27 7.94 11.52 9.43
C ALA A 27 7.94 10.00 9.24
N VAL A 28 9.08 9.34 9.50
CA VAL A 28 9.22 7.89 9.36
C VAL A 28 9.17 7.22 10.73
N HIS A 29 8.23 6.30 10.92
CA HIS A 29 8.12 5.51 12.15
C HIS A 29 8.00 4.03 11.81
N ARG A 30 8.72 3.18 12.54
CA ARG A 30 8.55 1.74 12.44
C ARG A 30 7.19 1.32 12.99
N ASN A 31 6.65 0.24 12.42
CA ASN A 31 5.32 -0.31 12.78
C ASN A 31 5.17 -0.74 14.25
N ASP A 32 6.24 -0.75 15.03
CA ASP A 32 6.27 -1.09 16.46
C ASP A 32 6.85 0.05 17.33
N LYS A 33 7.09 1.24 16.76
CA LYS A 33 7.67 2.42 17.43
C LYS A 33 6.75 3.65 17.44
N ILE A 34 5.51 3.50 17.00
CA ILE A 34 4.46 4.51 17.09
C ILE A 34 3.16 3.80 17.49
N SER A 35 2.31 4.45 18.28
CA SER A 35 0.99 3.92 18.64
C SER A 35 -0.12 4.58 17.85
N LEU A 36 -1.32 3.97 17.83
CA LEU A 36 -2.50 4.60 17.23
C LEU A 36 -2.82 5.94 17.89
N ASP A 37 -2.72 6.03 19.22
CA ASP A 37 -2.92 7.29 19.96
C ASP A 37 -1.92 8.38 19.54
N ASP A 38 -0.68 8.02 19.24
CA ASP A 38 0.31 9.00 18.76
C ASP A 38 -0.08 9.52 17.38
N ILE A 39 -0.54 8.64 16.49
CA ILE A 39 -1.02 9.01 15.15
C ILE A 39 -2.28 9.87 15.25
N GLU A 40 -3.21 9.55 16.16
CA GLU A 40 -4.42 10.34 16.42
C GLU A 40 -4.07 11.78 16.83
N ARG A 41 -3.07 11.95 17.71
CA ARG A 41 -2.57 13.28 18.09
C ARG A 41 -1.90 14.03 16.94
N MET A 42 -1.40 13.33 15.93
CA MET A 42 -0.80 13.93 14.73
C MET A 42 -1.85 14.34 13.68
N LEU A 43 -3.11 13.87 13.76
CA LEU A 43 -4.15 14.14 12.77
C LEU A 43 -4.30 15.61 12.35
N PRO A 44 -4.21 16.62 13.26
CA PRO A 44 -4.35 18.02 12.86
C PRO A 44 -3.30 18.52 11.85
N THR A 45 -2.14 17.86 11.75
CA THR A 45 -1.04 18.23 10.84
C THR A 45 -0.71 17.12 9.82
N LEU A 46 -1.38 15.96 9.93
CA LEU A 46 -1.15 14.80 9.10
C LEU A 46 -1.98 14.90 7.82
N GLU A 47 -1.29 14.96 6.68
CA GLU A 47 -1.94 15.09 5.37
C GLU A 47 -2.21 13.73 4.74
N ARG A 48 -1.28 12.78 4.90
CA ARG A 48 -1.32 11.44 4.28
C ARG A 48 -0.56 10.43 5.13
N ILE A 49 -0.93 9.15 4.99
CA ILE A 49 -0.17 8.02 5.51
C ILE A 49 0.33 7.17 4.34
N VAL A 50 1.60 6.79 4.37
CA VAL A 50 2.17 5.80 3.45
C VAL A 50 2.59 4.58 4.25
N ILE A 51 2.19 3.40 3.82
CA ILE A 51 2.55 2.13 4.45
C ILE A 51 3.57 1.44 3.54
N SER A 52 4.78 1.30 4.03
CA SER A 52 5.91 0.84 3.23
C SER A 52 5.77 -0.66 2.87
N PRO A 53 6.59 -1.13 1.91
CA PRO A 53 6.89 -2.55 1.77
C PRO A 53 7.48 -3.11 3.07
N GLY A 54 7.62 -4.43 3.13
CA GLY A 54 8.24 -5.13 4.26
C GLY A 54 8.28 -6.63 4.04
N PRO A 55 9.03 -7.36 4.88
CA PRO A 55 8.95 -8.81 4.94
C PRO A 55 7.64 -9.25 5.61
N CYS A 56 7.40 -10.56 5.64
CA CYS A 56 6.29 -11.20 6.36
C CYS A 56 4.91 -10.98 5.73
N THR A 57 3.86 -11.41 6.43
CA THR A 57 2.45 -11.23 6.04
C THR A 57 1.85 -9.99 6.70
N PRO A 58 0.73 -9.44 6.18
CA PRO A 58 0.03 -8.31 6.82
C PRO A 58 -0.33 -8.52 8.30
N ALA A 59 -0.64 -9.76 8.69
CA ALA A 59 -0.96 -10.10 10.08
C ALA A 59 0.23 -9.95 11.04
N GLU A 60 1.45 -9.93 10.50
CA GLU A 60 2.70 -9.80 11.25
C GLU A 60 3.30 -8.38 11.13
N ALA A 61 2.67 -7.49 10.36
CA ALA A 61 3.16 -6.16 10.00
C ALA A 61 2.92 -5.08 11.09
N GLY A 62 3.05 -5.47 12.37
CA GLY A 62 2.82 -4.59 13.51
C GLY A 62 1.44 -3.91 13.45
N ILE A 63 1.40 -2.60 13.67
CA ILE A 63 0.15 -1.82 13.68
C ILE A 63 -0.43 -1.53 12.28
N SER A 64 0.21 -1.95 11.19
CA SER A 64 -0.12 -1.45 9.84
C SER A 64 -1.58 -1.68 9.45
N MET A 65 -2.15 -2.85 9.75
CA MET A 65 -3.57 -3.10 9.48
C MET A 65 -4.48 -2.29 10.40
N ASP A 66 -4.10 -2.07 11.64
CA ASP A 66 -4.90 -1.32 12.60
C ASP A 66 -4.92 0.17 12.23
N VAL A 67 -3.80 0.72 11.77
CA VAL A 67 -3.72 2.06 11.17
C VAL A 67 -4.69 2.21 10.01
N ILE A 68 -4.74 1.23 9.10
CA ILE A 68 -5.65 1.28 7.95
C ILE A 68 -7.11 1.31 8.42
N ARG A 69 -7.47 0.45 9.38
CA ARG A 69 -8.86 0.35 9.86
C ARG A 69 -9.28 1.59 10.65
N GLU A 70 -8.45 2.05 11.56
CA GLU A 70 -8.77 3.15 12.48
C GLU A 70 -8.86 4.48 11.72
N PHE A 71 -7.91 4.75 10.82
CA PHE A 71 -7.82 6.04 10.13
C PHE A 71 -8.52 6.04 8.76
N ALA A 72 -9.25 4.98 8.42
CA ALA A 72 -10.02 4.92 7.18
C ALA A 72 -11.05 6.05 7.12
N GLY A 73 -11.03 6.82 6.03
CA GLY A 73 -11.91 7.98 5.86
C GLY A 73 -11.51 9.23 6.65
N GLN A 74 -10.47 9.14 7.49
CA GLN A 74 -9.92 10.29 8.24
C GLN A 74 -8.71 10.89 7.52
N VAL A 75 -7.82 10.04 7.00
CA VAL A 75 -6.59 10.45 6.32
C VAL A 75 -6.40 9.63 5.04
N PRO A 76 -6.05 10.26 3.90
CA PRO A 76 -5.68 9.53 2.69
C PRO A 76 -4.48 8.60 2.90
N MET A 77 -4.54 7.40 2.33
CA MET A 77 -3.50 6.39 2.50
C MET A 77 -3.01 5.80 1.19
N LEU A 78 -1.71 5.51 1.14
CA LEU A 78 -1.08 4.74 0.06
C LEU A 78 -0.33 3.55 0.64
N GLY A 79 -0.69 2.33 0.24
CA GLY A 79 0.06 1.13 0.58
C GLY A 79 0.99 0.70 -0.57
N VAL A 80 2.21 0.29 -0.26
CA VAL A 80 3.15 -0.22 -1.28
C VAL A 80 3.59 -1.64 -0.90
N CYS A 81 3.45 -2.61 -1.80
CA CYS A 81 3.82 -4.02 -1.58
C CYS A 81 3.15 -4.63 -0.33
N LEU A 82 3.84 -4.77 0.80
CA LEU A 82 3.21 -5.21 2.05
C LEU A 82 2.11 -4.22 2.49
N GLY A 83 2.28 -2.92 2.26
CA GLY A 83 1.21 -1.94 2.48
C GLY A 83 -0.02 -2.18 1.60
N HIS A 84 0.16 -2.52 0.32
CA HIS A 84 -0.92 -2.91 -0.60
C HIS A 84 -1.67 -4.15 -0.08
N GLN A 85 -0.91 -5.19 0.32
CA GLN A 85 -1.45 -6.42 0.88
C GLN A 85 -2.19 -6.15 2.20
N SER A 86 -1.67 -5.23 3.01
CA SER A 86 -2.28 -4.83 4.28
C SER A 86 -3.59 -4.09 4.07
N ILE A 87 -3.73 -3.29 3.01
CA ILE A 87 -5.01 -2.68 2.63
C ILE A 87 -6.00 -3.77 2.23
N GLY A 88 -5.61 -4.69 1.35
CA GLY A 88 -6.46 -5.83 0.98
C GLY A 88 -6.95 -6.62 2.20
N ALA A 89 -6.04 -6.96 3.11
CA ALA A 89 -6.34 -7.72 4.32
C ALA A 89 -7.14 -6.93 5.36
N ALA A 90 -6.88 -5.64 5.53
CA ALA A 90 -7.55 -4.79 6.50
C ALA A 90 -9.07 -4.71 6.24
N PHE A 91 -9.47 -4.72 4.97
CA PHE A 91 -10.87 -4.71 4.53
C PHE A 91 -11.46 -6.12 4.27
N GLY A 92 -10.74 -7.19 4.60
CA GLY A 92 -11.26 -8.56 4.60
C GLY A 92 -10.90 -9.43 3.40
N GLY A 93 -10.04 -8.98 2.49
CA GLY A 93 -9.48 -9.81 1.43
C GLY A 93 -8.42 -10.77 1.95
N ASN A 94 -8.25 -11.94 1.31
CA ASN A 94 -7.17 -12.85 1.66
C ASN A 94 -5.86 -12.44 0.99
N VAL A 95 -4.75 -12.67 1.68
CA VAL A 95 -3.40 -12.57 1.11
C VAL A 95 -2.79 -13.96 1.05
N ILE A 96 -2.55 -14.44 -0.16
CA ILE A 96 -2.10 -15.79 -0.45
C ILE A 96 -0.73 -15.77 -1.13
N ARG A 97 -0.09 -16.94 -1.24
CA ARG A 97 1.14 -17.06 -2.04
C ARG A 97 0.82 -16.89 -3.52
N ALA A 98 1.67 -16.17 -4.22
CA ALA A 98 1.65 -16.13 -5.68
C ALA A 98 2.06 -17.51 -6.24
N ASP A 99 1.48 -17.90 -7.37
CA ASP A 99 1.85 -19.12 -8.08
C ASP A 99 3.33 -19.09 -8.52
N GLU A 100 3.82 -17.91 -8.89
CA GLU A 100 5.22 -17.67 -9.24
C GLU A 100 5.88 -16.62 -8.35
N LEU A 101 7.10 -16.92 -7.89
CA LEU A 101 7.93 -15.98 -7.16
C LEU A 101 8.57 -14.96 -8.11
N MET A 102 8.30 -13.68 -7.86
CA MET A 102 8.84 -12.58 -8.66
C MET A 102 9.83 -11.79 -7.81
N HIS A 103 11.14 -11.97 -8.03
CA HIS A 103 12.20 -11.19 -7.38
C HIS A 103 13.05 -10.48 -8.43
N GLY A 104 12.96 -9.15 -8.49
CA GLY A 104 13.73 -8.33 -9.42
C GLY A 104 13.34 -8.51 -10.90
N LYS A 105 12.16 -9.08 -11.17
CA LYS A 105 11.63 -9.25 -12.53
C LYS A 105 10.68 -8.10 -12.84
N THR A 106 10.61 -7.71 -14.11
CA THR A 106 9.65 -6.70 -14.57
C THR A 106 8.35 -7.35 -15.06
N SER A 107 7.26 -6.60 -15.00
CA SER A 107 5.98 -6.99 -15.60
C SER A 107 5.29 -5.79 -16.20
N MET A 108 4.48 -6.04 -17.21
CA MET A 108 3.53 -5.05 -17.75
C MET A 108 2.33 -4.98 -16.83
N ILE A 109 2.04 -3.78 -16.33
CA ILE A 109 0.91 -3.50 -15.46
C ILE A 109 -0.14 -2.74 -16.27
N TYR A 110 -1.30 -3.36 -16.44
CA TYR A 110 -2.46 -2.76 -17.07
C TYR A 110 -3.30 -2.07 -16.01
N HIS A 111 -3.86 -0.91 -16.31
CA HIS A 111 -4.66 -0.14 -15.36
C HIS A 111 -5.89 0.51 -16.01
N HIS A 112 -6.80 1.03 -15.19
CA HIS A 112 -8.06 1.63 -15.64
C HIS A 112 -8.01 3.17 -15.76
N ASP A 113 -6.81 3.76 -15.75
CA ASP A 113 -6.60 5.23 -15.76
C ASP A 113 -7.30 5.95 -14.58
N THR A 114 -7.34 5.31 -13.42
CA THR A 114 -8.02 5.81 -12.22
C THR A 114 -7.06 5.96 -11.03
N GLY A 115 -7.37 6.88 -10.12
CA GLY A 115 -6.66 7.01 -8.85
C GLY A 115 -5.18 7.36 -9.08
N VAL A 116 -4.28 6.67 -8.39
CA VAL A 116 -2.82 6.86 -8.54
C VAL A 116 -2.29 6.50 -9.93
N PHE A 117 -3.06 5.79 -10.75
CA PHE A 117 -2.68 5.42 -12.12
C PHE A 117 -3.17 6.40 -13.19
N ALA A 118 -3.90 7.45 -12.83
CA ALA A 118 -4.43 8.40 -13.79
C ALA A 118 -3.31 9.14 -14.55
N GLY A 119 -3.40 9.14 -15.89
CA GLY A 119 -2.44 9.77 -16.80
C GLY A 119 -1.16 8.97 -17.05
N LEU A 120 -1.03 7.75 -16.50
CA LEU A 120 0.14 6.88 -16.75
C LEU A 120 0.01 6.13 -18.09
N PRO A 121 1.13 5.71 -18.70
CA PRO A 121 1.11 4.81 -19.85
C PRO A 121 0.42 3.48 -19.54
N ASN A 122 -0.36 2.95 -20.49
CA ASN A 122 -1.11 1.70 -20.30
C ASN A 122 -0.78 0.67 -21.41
N PRO A 123 -0.09 -0.46 -21.08
CA PRO A 123 0.49 -0.77 -19.77
C PRO A 123 1.76 0.06 -19.47
N PHE A 124 2.15 0.10 -18.20
CA PHE A 124 3.50 0.56 -17.79
C PHE A 124 4.33 -0.59 -17.23
N ILE A 125 5.65 -0.40 -17.21
CA ILE A 125 6.59 -1.40 -16.69
C ILE A 125 6.85 -1.13 -15.20
N ALA A 126 6.63 -2.14 -14.36
CA ALA A 126 6.99 -2.11 -12.94
C ALA A 126 7.89 -3.30 -12.58
N THR A 127 8.79 -3.10 -11.62
CA THR A 127 9.58 -4.18 -11.01
C THR A 127 8.77 -4.84 -9.90
N ARG A 128 8.76 -6.17 -9.88
CA ARG A 128 8.04 -6.98 -8.89
C ARG A 128 9.01 -7.74 -7.99
N TYR A 129 8.65 -7.76 -6.71
CA TYR A 129 9.41 -8.38 -5.62
C TYR A 129 8.56 -9.30 -4.73
N HIS A 130 7.29 -9.50 -5.06
CA HIS A 130 6.36 -10.13 -4.14
C HIS A 130 6.33 -11.66 -4.26
N SER A 131 6.18 -12.30 -3.10
CA SER A 131 5.85 -13.73 -2.96
C SER A 131 4.38 -13.94 -2.57
N LEU A 132 3.71 -12.87 -2.14
CA LEU A 132 2.31 -12.86 -1.72
C LEU A 132 1.50 -11.89 -2.61
N ILE A 133 0.22 -12.18 -2.77
CA ILE A 133 -0.74 -11.39 -3.56
C ILE A 133 -2.08 -11.31 -2.84
N VAL A 134 -2.85 -10.26 -3.12
CA VAL A 134 -4.25 -10.19 -2.72
C VAL A 134 -5.06 -11.12 -3.62
N GLU A 135 -5.82 -12.04 -3.03
CA GLU A 135 -6.61 -13.03 -3.76
C GLU A 135 -7.87 -12.40 -4.34
N ARG A 136 -8.03 -12.49 -5.67
CA ARG A 136 -9.15 -11.90 -6.39
C ARG A 136 -10.51 -12.42 -5.95
N SER A 137 -10.64 -13.73 -5.70
CA SER A 137 -11.92 -14.37 -5.36
C SER A 137 -12.44 -14.00 -3.97
N SER A 138 -11.58 -13.51 -3.07
CA SER A 138 -11.96 -13.04 -1.73
C SER A 138 -11.98 -11.52 -1.62
N LEU A 139 -11.79 -10.78 -2.73
CA LEU A 139 -11.74 -9.33 -2.66
C LEU A 139 -13.11 -8.76 -2.21
N PRO A 140 -13.16 -7.99 -1.11
CA PRO A 140 -14.39 -7.43 -0.57
C PRO A 140 -14.99 -6.39 -1.53
N ALA A 141 -16.31 -6.21 -1.47
CA ALA A 141 -17.03 -5.28 -2.34
C ALA A 141 -16.58 -3.82 -2.17
N ASP A 142 -16.03 -3.47 -1.01
CA ASP A 142 -15.54 -2.13 -0.68
C ASP A 142 -14.22 -1.77 -1.39
N LEU A 143 -13.53 -2.76 -1.96
CA LEU A 143 -12.33 -2.58 -2.76
C LEU A 143 -12.61 -2.77 -4.25
N GLU A 144 -11.93 -1.96 -5.05
CA GLU A 144 -11.94 -2.04 -6.51
C GLU A 144 -10.53 -2.31 -7.03
N ILE A 145 -10.41 -3.20 -8.02
CA ILE A 145 -9.16 -3.46 -8.72
C ILE A 145 -8.93 -2.34 -9.73
N THR A 146 -7.83 -1.61 -9.58
CA THR A 146 -7.46 -0.48 -10.44
C THR A 146 -6.31 -0.79 -11.38
N ALA A 147 -5.52 -1.83 -11.08
CA ALA A 147 -4.47 -2.34 -11.94
C ALA A 147 -4.24 -3.84 -11.75
N GLU A 148 -3.82 -4.52 -12.82
CA GLU A 148 -3.52 -5.95 -12.85
C GLU A 148 -2.49 -6.32 -13.94
N THR A 149 -1.87 -7.49 -13.80
CA THR A 149 -1.06 -8.10 -14.87
C THR A 149 -1.96 -8.84 -15.87
N ALA A 150 -1.42 -9.22 -17.03
CA ALA A 150 -2.17 -9.93 -18.07
C ALA A 150 -2.74 -11.30 -17.63
N ASP A 151 -2.11 -11.93 -16.64
CA ASP A 151 -2.55 -13.17 -15.99
C ASP A 151 -3.49 -12.93 -14.79
N GLY A 152 -3.93 -11.70 -14.56
CA GLY A 152 -4.99 -11.36 -13.62
C GLY A 152 -4.55 -11.18 -12.17
N ILE A 153 -3.24 -11.06 -11.90
CA ILE A 153 -2.75 -10.75 -10.56
C ILE A 153 -3.04 -9.27 -10.26
N ILE A 154 -3.67 -9.00 -9.11
CA ILE A 154 -3.99 -7.66 -8.65
C ILE A 154 -2.69 -6.89 -8.36
N MET A 155 -2.57 -5.71 -8.96
CA MET A 155 -1.41 -4.81 -8.85
C MET A 155 -1.81 -3.40 -8.38
N GLY A 156 -3.10 -3.14 -8.28
CA GLY A 156 -3.66 -1.88 -7.81
C GLY A 156 -5.04 -2.10 -7.20
N LEU A 157 -5.26 -1.52 -6.04
CA LEU A 157 -6.50 -1.52 -5.29
C LEU A 157 -6.87 -0.09 -4.90
N ARG A 158 -8.17 0.18 -4.84
CA ARG A 158 -8.71 1.41 -4.30
C ARG A 158 -9.95 1.13 -3.47
N HIS A 159 -10.07 1.79 -2.33
CA HIS A 159 -11.31 1.78 -1.56
C HIS A 159 -12.38 2.62 -2.24
N ARG A 160 -13.60 2.11 -2.34
CA ARG A 160 -14.71 2.76 -3.06
C ARG A 160 -15.17 4.07 -2.43
N GLN A 161 -15.08 4.16 -1.10
CA GLN A 161 -15.58 5.32 -0.33
C GLN A 161 -14.48 6.21 0.25
N PHE A 162 -13.27 5.69 0.44
CA PHE A 162 -12.21 6.35 1.18
C PHE A 162 -11.01 6.59 0.23
N PRO A 163 -10.23 7.66 0.44
CA PRO A 163 -9.04 7.94 -0.37
C PRO A 163 -7.87 7.03 0.04
N ILE A 164 -8.06 5.71 -0.12
CA ILE A 164 -7.11 4.66 0.23
C ILE A 164 -6.82 3.86 -1.01
N GLU A 165 -5.55 3.80 -1.38
CA GLU A 165 -5.07 3.07 -2.56
C GLU A 165 -3.86 2.21 -2.18
N GLY A 166 -3.70 1.08 -2.86
CA GLY A 166 -2.57 0.17 -2.69
C GLY A 166 -2.11 -0.37 -4.01
#